data_AF-G5A543-F1
#
_entry.id   AF-G5A543-F1
#
_cell.length_a   1.000
_cell.length_b   1.000
_cell.length_c   1.000
_cell.angle_alpha   90.00
_cell.angle_beta   90.00
_cell.angle_gamma   90.00
#
_symmetry.space_group_name_H-M   'P 1'
#
loop_
_entity.id
_entity.type
_entity.pdbx_description
1 polymer ?
#
loop_
_entity_poly.entity_id
_entity_poly.type
_entity_poly.pdbx_seq_one_letter_code
_entity_poly.pdbx_strand_id
1 'polypeptide(L)'
;LTVRHKLLIAWVIAGVLPFILQFRSYLRFAMPHKITQRLVVPPGLEKEGANLTEPCPVEGALLSGTWFNLHPTHYFSTLRGRLCHFVIPQYNVHGNSVIRNATTEAYYTTPRSCINDSLSYEQYFYHGSIGYFAFYEEQVGSYCTSDQTAYIVGQGVGSFDINGRLLVDDTGSRSYRSSYWYSLGGAIWLTYRGFVLRRCFVSCKRYGRLCDEIHEGLNRKEAMVFVQEHLRLAAHGATNYHRAVVLYLLIEGIMTDLFLLVANDGLLAKVQYVSLGYNLSALLLLLFEIIETTRWLAEKWRVRVKRLLFSYETAFVGEVLTAVFQQYSFTLLNRSDFRKSHPAALAVSYYAWSLVGHGAFVLTIIALVISVRALWALAYVWLNHHTWAVFTAPCCVDSPLKLRNKMFLLGGYRYENGRLYYTTSALKAFGLLQAGEDDGTEFLVLRKIHWFRVLKDDLVAIATISNHHVEPFPERPCTGIVRFWDRRLGGPSVLTGSRHSIYIHVRNHASHPTVRLS
;
A
#
# COMPACT_ATOMS: atom_id res chain seq x y z
N LEU A 1 31.76 -4.73 10.19
CA LEU A 1 30.71 -5.00 9.17
C LEU A 1 30.98 -4.12 7.96
N THR A 2 31.37 -4.71 6.82
CA THR A 2 31.62 -3.93 5.57
C THR A 2 30.33 -3.32 5.04
N VAL A 3 30.41 -2.34 4.13
CA VAL A 3 29.21 -1.67 3.58
C VAL A 3 28.35 -2.67 2.82
N ARG A 4 28.98 -3.56 2.06
CA ARG A 4 28.29 -4.66 1.37
C ARG A 4 27.44 -5.50 2.32
N HIS A 5 27.95 -5.86 3.50
CA HIS A 5 27.19 -6.66 4.46
C HIS A 5 25.98 -5.89 5.03
N LYS A 6 26.13 -4.59 5.33
CA LYS A 6 25.03 -3.75 5.80
C LYS A 6 23.90 -3.66 4.77
N LEU A 7 24.25 -3.45 3.50
CA LEU A 7 23.29 -3.42 2.39
C LEU A 7 22.57 -4.76 2.19
N LEU A 8 23.29 -5.89 2.29
CA LEU A 8 22.69 -7.21 2.18
C LEU A 8 21.71 -7.51 3.32
N ILE A 9 22.06 -7.14 4.56
CA ILE A 9 21.15 -7.28 5.70
C ILE A 9 19.89 -6.43 5.48
N ALA A 10 20.04 -5.18 5.04
CA ALA A 10 18.90 -4.31 4.73
C ALA A 10 18.04 -4.88 3.58
N TRP A 11 18.65 -5.46 2.54
CA TRP A 11 17.93 -6.14 1.44
C TRP A 11 17.14 -7.37 1.91
N VAL A 12 17.70 -8.18 2.82
CA VAL A 12 16.97 -9.30 3.41
C VAL A 12 15.75 -8.80 4.20
N ILE A 13 15.94 -7.78 5.05
CA ILE A 13 14.89 -7.27 5.93
C ILE A 13 13.77 -6.59 5.14
N ALA A 14 14.11 -5.69 4.22
CA ALA A 14 13.12 -4.87 3.50
C ALA A 14 12.57 -5.52 2.22
N GLY A 15 13.25 -6.55 1.70
CA GLY A 15 12.91 -7.21 0.45
C GLY A 15 12.52 -8.67 0.63
N VAL A 16 13.45 -9.51 1.07
CA VAL A 16 13.28 -10.97 1.09
C VAL A 16 12.24 -11.42 2.12
N LEU A 17 12.28 -10.89 3.35
CA LEU A 17 11.32 -11.28 4.39
C LEU A 17 9.87 -10.97 3.98
N PRO A 18 9.51 -9.74 3.53
CA PRO A 18 8.16 -9.47 3.01
C PRO A 18 7.77 -10.37 1.83
N PHE A 19 8.71 -10.69 0.94
CA PHE A 19 8.44 -11.57 -0.20
C PHE A 19 8.14 -13.01 0.22
N ILE A 20 8.85 -13.55 1.22
CA ILE A 20 8.58 -14.89 1.76
C ILE A 20 7.18 -14.93 2.39
N LEU A 21 6.80 -13.89 3.13
CA LEU A 21 5.45 -13.76 3.70
C LEU A 21 4.40 -13.76 2.58
N GLN A 22 4.57 -12.90 1.57
CA GLN A 22 3.68 -12.83 0.40
C GLN A 22 3.61 -14.15 -0.38
N PHE A 23 4.72 -14.85 -0.56
CA PHE A 23 4.79 -16.15 -1.23
C PHE A 23 4.00 -17.21 -0.47
N ARG A 24 4.21 -17.29 0.86
CA ARG A 24 3.44 -18.18 1.75
C ARG A 24 1.94 -17.87 1.70
N SER A 25 1.59 -16.59 1.73
CA SER A 25 0.21 -16.11 1.65
C SER A 25 -0.46 -16.56 0.35
N TYR A 26 0.20 -16.34 -0.78
CA TYR A 26 -0.27 -16.78 -2.08
C TYR A 26 -0.47 -18.30 -2.15
N LEU A 27 0.48 -19.09 -1.66
CA LEU A 27 0.36 -20.55 -1.68
C LEU A 27 -0.88 -21.04 -0.92
N ARG A 28 -1.23 -20.41 0.21
CA ARG A 28 -2.44 -20.79 0.97
C ARG A 28 -3.72 -20.66 0.16
N PHE A 29 -3.83 -19.64 -0.70
CA PHE A 29 -5.02 -19.44 -1.53
C PHE A 29 -4.96 -20.18 -2.88
N ALA A 30 -3.76 -20.43 -3.40
CA ALA A 30 -3.58 -21.16 -4.66
C ALA A 30 -3.81 -22.67 -4.49
N MET A 31 -3.57 -23.22 -3.29
CA MET A 31 -3.79 -24.63 -3.01
C MET A 31 -5.28 -24.98 -3.08
N PRO A 32 -5.64 -26.15 -3.67
CA PRO A 32 -7.02 -26.59 -3.69
C PRO A 32 -7.61 -26.77 -2.29
N HIS A 33 -8.85 -26.30 -2.11
CA HIS A 33 -9.57 -26.39 -0.85
C HIS A 33 -10.83 -27.26 -0.99
N LYS A 34 -11.42 -27.63 0.14
CA LYS A 34 -12.62 -28.46 0.21
C LYS A 34 -13.55 -27.90 1.27
N ILE A 35 -14.81 -27.69 0.90
CA ILE A 35 -15.84 -27.18 1.82
C ILE A 35 -16.26 -28.30 2.76
N THR A 36 -16.39 -27.99 4.05
CA THR A 36 -16.96 -28.93 5.03
C THR A 36 -18.33 -29.43 4.57
N GLN A 37 -18.51 -30.76 4.50
CA GLN A 37 -19.67 -31.39 3.87
C GLN A 37 -21.03 -30.95 4.45
N ARG A 38 -21.06 -30.52 5.70
CA ARG A 38 -22.28 -30.05 6.39
C ARG A 38 -22.74 -28.67 5.89
N LEU A 39 -21.83 -27.89 5.30
CA LEU A 39 -22.11 -26.57 4.78
C LEU A 39 -22.51 -26.58 3.30
N VAL A 40 -22.36 -27.72 2.63
CA VAL A 40 -22.74 -27.93 1.23
C VAL A 40 -24.22 -28.30 1.16
N VAL A 41 -24.99 -27.61 0.31
CA VAL A 41 -26.42 -27.91 0.13
C VAL A 41 -26.57 -29.28 -0.56
N PRO A 42 -27.33 -30.22 0.01
CA PRO A 42 -27.69 -31.45 -0.69
C PRO A 42 -28.47 -31.18 -1.99
N PRO A 43 -28.28 -31.99 -3.04
CA PRO A 43 -28.99 -31.82 -4.30
C PRO A 43 -30.50 -32.03 -4.11
N GLY A 44 -31.30 -31.21 -4.80
CA GLY A 44 -32.76 -31.35 -4.83
C GLY A 44 -33.52 -30.69 -3.68
N LEU A 45 -32.85 -29.91 -2.81
CA LEU A 45 -33.52 -29.10 -1.80
C LEU A 45 -33.99 -27.75 -2.37
N GLU A 46 -35.17 -27.31 -1.95
CA GLU A 46 -35.74 -26.02 -2.33
C GLU A 46 -35.29 -24.90 -1.38
N LYS A 47 -35.26 -23.67 -1.89
CA LYS A 47 -34.92 -22.47 -1.12
C LYS A 47 -36.14 -22.01 -0.33
N GLU A 48 -36.02 -21.94 0.99
CA GLU A 48 -37.08 -21.44 1.88
C GLU A 48 -36.75 -20.00 2.33
N GLY A 49 -37.73 -19.08 2.24
CA GLY A 49 -37.52 -17.64 2.51
C GLY A 49 -38.50 -17.01 3.50
N ALA A 50 -39.44 -17.78 4.05
CA ALA A 50 -40.43 -17.26 5.00
C ALA A 50 -39.82 -17.13 6.41
N ASN A 51 -40.13 -16.02 7.11
CA ASN A 51 -39.76 -15.75 8.50
C ASN A 51 -38.28 -16.00 8.85
N LEU A 52 -37.33 -15.49 8.05
CA LEU A 52 -35.87 -15.75 8.18
C LEU A 52 -35.26 -15.51 9.57
N THR A 53 -35.86 -14.64 10.39
CA THR A 53 -35.38 -14.30 11.73
C THR A 53 -35.41 -15.47 12.72
N GLU A 54 -36.32 -16.43 12.55
CA GLU A 54 -36.40 -17.62 13.40
C GLU A 54 -35.42 -18.74 12.98
N PRO A 55 -35.37 -19.16 11.69
CA PRO A 55 -34.47 -20.21 11.24
C PRO A 55 -33.02 -19.76 11.13
N CYS A 56 -32.77 -18.48 10.86
CA CYS A 56 -31.44 -17.91 10.63
C CYS A 56 -31.26 -16.61 11.43
N PRO A 57 -31.12 -16.69 12.77
CA PRO A 57 -31.16 -15.52 13.66
C PRO A 57 -29.89 -14.67 13.69
N VAL A 58 -28.85 -15.01 12.90
CA VAL A 58 -27.55 -14.32 12.95
C VAL A 58 -27.63 -12.96 12.25
N GLU A 59 -27.37 -11.87 12.97
CA GLU A 59 -27.34 -10.52 12.42
C GLU A 59 -25.94 -10.02 12.03
N GLY A 60 -24.90 -10.63 12.60
CA GLY A 60 -23.53 -10.21 12.37
C GLY A 60 -22.50 -11.19 12.89
N ALA A 61 -21.28 -11.00 12.42
CA ALA A 61 -20.15 -11.85 12.79
C ALA A 61 -18.95 -11.00 13.21
N LEU A 62 -18.28 -11.43 14.28
CA LEU A 62 -16.99 -10.90 14.70
C LEU A 62 -15.91 -11.90 14.30
N LEU A 63 -15.06 -11.51 13.35
CA LEU A 63 -14.01 -12.33 12.78
C LEU A 63 -12.67 -11.61 12.90
N SER A 64 -11.69 -12.21 13.59
CA SER A 64 -10.44 -11.54 13.96
C SER A 64 -10.67 -10.15 14.58
N GLY A 65 -11.69 -10.06 15.44
CA GLY A 65 -12.15 -8.83 16.11
C GLY A 65 -12.67 -7.73 15.18
N THR A 66 -13.04 -8.09 13.95
CA THR A 66 -13.58 -7.20 12.92
C THR A 66 -15.06 -7.52 12.73
N TRP A 67 -15.93 -6.51 12.76
CA TRP A 67 -17.38 -6.70 12.60
C TRP A 67 -17.79 -6.78 11.12
N PHE A 68 -18.62 -7.77 10.79
CA PHE A 68 -19.23 -7.97 9.47
C PHE A 68 -20.76 -8.04 9.60
N ASN A 69 -21.46 -7.38 8.67
CA ASN A 69 -22.92 -7.36 8.63
C ASN A 69 -23.44 -8.56 7.84
N LEU A 70 -24.02 -9.54 8.52
CA LEU A 70 -24.57 -10.72 7.86
C LEU A 70 -26.06 -10.49 7.59
N HIS A 71 -26.49 -10.84 6.39
CA HIS A 71 -27.89 -10.79 6.01
C HIS A 71 -28.30 -12.16 5.48
N PRO A 72 -29.08 -12.93 6.24
CA PRO A 72 -29.72 -14.15 5.75
C PRO A 72 -30.65 -13.83 4.57
N THR A 73 -30.68 -14.70 3.56
CA THR A 73 -31.55 -14.52 2.38
C THR A 73 -32.52 -15.68 2.19
N HIS A 74 -32.08 -16.90 2.49
CA HIS A 74 -32.86 -18.12 2.42
C HIS A 74 -32.20 -19.21 3.25
N TYR A 75 -32.92 -20.30 3.49
CA TYR A 75 -32.39 -21.49 4.13
C TYR A 75 -32.82 -22.77 3.40
N PHE A 76 -32.15 -23.86 3.74
CA PHE A 76 -32.46 -25.21 3.29
C PHE A 76 -32.72 -26.11 4.51
N SER A 77 -33.84 -26.80 4.50
CA SER A 77 -34.13 -27.84 5.49
C SER A 77 -33.37 -29.13 5.16
N THR A 78 -32.40 -29.50 6.00
CA THR A 78 -31.61 -30.72 5.83
C THR A 78 -31.89 -31.71 6.96
N LEU A 79 -31.57 -33.00 6.74
CA LEU A 79 -31.66 -34.05 7.78
C LEU A 79 -30.81 -33.76 9.03
N ARG A 80 -29.82 -32.86 8.93
CA ARG A 80 -28.85 -32.55 10.00
C ARG A 80 -29.08 -31.18 10.63
N GLY A 81 -30.19 -30.51 10.29
CA GLY A 81 -30.51 -29.15 10.74
C GLY A 81 -30.77 -28.20 9.59
N ARG A 82 -30.79 -26.91 9.89
CA ARG A 82 -31.05 -25.84 8.92
C ARG A 82 -29.73 -25.27 8.42
N LEU A 83 -29.61 -25.14 7.10
CA LEU A 83 -28.48 -24.50 6.45
C LEU A 83 -28.91 -23.13 5.96
N CYS A 84 -28.33 -22.07 6.52
CA CYS A 84 -28.70 -20.69 6.24
C CYS A 84 -27.76 -20.09 5.20
N HIS A 85 -28.28 -19.60 4.08
CA HIS A 85 -27.48 -18.80 3.15
C HIS A 85 -27.50 -17.34 3.59
N PHE A 86 -26.31 -16.74 3.68
CA PHE A 86 -26.14 -15.35 4.05
C PHE A 86 -25.28 -14.60 3.04
N VAL A 87 -25.45 -13.29 3.04
CA VAL A 87 -24.63 -12.36 2.28
C VAL A 87 -24.00 -11.32 3.19
N ILE A 88 -22.84 -10.79 2.78
CA ILE A 88 -22.30 -9.52 3.31
C ILE A 88 -22.38 -8.51 2.17
N PRO A 89 -23.48 -7.73 2.08
CA PRO A 89 -23.83 -6.95 0.89
C PRO A 89 -22.74 -5.98 0.45
N GLN A 90 -22.02 -5.42 1.44
CA GLN A 90 -20.97 -4.43 1.26
C GLN A 90 -19.76 -4.98 0.50
N TYR A 91 -19.61 -6.30 0.45
CA TYR A 91 -18.37 -6.95 0.04
C TYR A 91 -18.60 -8.11 -0.92
N ASN A 92 -19.77 -8.25 -1.58
CA ASN A 92 -20.01 -9.36 -2.54
C ASN A 92 -19.62 -10.73 -1.95
N VAL A 93 -19.99 -10.96 -0.70
CA VAL A 93 -19.74 -12.21 0.01
C VAL A 93 -21.01 -13.04 0.03
N HIS A 94 -20.87 -14.32 -0.30
CA HIS A 94 -21.94 -15.30 -0.30
C HIS A 94 -21.46 -16.56 0.41
N GLY A 95 -22.28 -17.11 1.30
CA GLY A 95 -21.87 -18.23 2.11
C GLY A 95 -23.03 -18.96 2.76
N ASN A 96 -22.73 -20.12 3.33
CA ASN A 96 -23.70 -20.87 4.12
C ASN A 96 -23.18 -21.03 5.55
N SER A 97 -24.10 -20.98 6.50
CA SER A 97 -23.84 -21.21 7.91
C SER A 97 -24.79 -22.23 8.51
N VAL A 98 -24.34 -22.86 9.58
CA VAL A 98 -25.14 -23.79 10.39
C VAL A 98 -24.93 -23.46 11.87
N ILE A 99 -26.04 -23.34 12.59
CA ILE A 99 -26.07 -23.27 14.06
C ILE A 99 -26.40 -24.68 14.57
N ARG A 100 -25.62 -25.18 15.52
CA ARG A 100 -25.88 -26.46 16.16
C ARG A 100 -26.72 -26.30 17.42
N ASN A 101 -27.59 -27.27 17.65
CA ASN A 101 -28.38 -27.37 18.88
C ASN A 101 -27.55 -27.83 20.10
N ALA A 102 -26.30 -28.23 19.90
CA ALA A 102 -25.40 -28.61 20.99
C ALA A 102 -24.74 -27.36 21.58
N THR A 103 -24.94 -27.14 22.88
CA THR A 103 -24.14 -26.20 23.65
C THR A 103 -22.69 -26.64 23.62
N THR A 104 -21.78 -25.71 23.38
CA THR A 104 -20.35 -25.98 23.34
C THR A 104 -19.61 -24.97 24.19
N GLU A 105 -18.41 -25.33 24.64
CA GLU A 105 -17.51 -24.35 25.24
C GLU A 105 -17.36 -23.16 24.29
N ALA A 106 -17.56 -21.95 24.82
CA ALA A 106 -17.48 -20.74 24.05
C ALA A 106 -16.05 -20.55 23.52
N TYR A 107 -15.92 -20.18 22.24
CA TYR A 107 -14.61 -19.87 21.66
C TYR A 107 -13.96 -18.70 22.42
N TYR A 108 -12.63 -18.67 22.46
CA TYR A 108 -11.86 -17.65 23.20
C TYR A 108 -12.11 -16.20 22.72
N THR A 109 -12.70 -16.01 21.54
CA THR A 109 -13.11 -14.71 21.00
C THR A 109 -14.49 -14.25 21.48
N THR A 110 -15.25 -15.14 22.11
CA THR A 110 -16.60 -14.89 22.62
C THR A 110 -16.54 -14.08 23.92
N PRO A 111 -17.36 -13.04 24.09
CA PRO A 111 -17.38 -12.24 25.32
C PRO A 111 -17.90 -13.06 26.50
N ARG A 112 -17.46 -12.67 27.71
CA ARG A 112 -17.87 -13.36 28.95
C ARG A 112 -19.37 -13.39 29.17
N SER A 113 -20.10 -12.39 28.67
CA SER A 113 -21.56 -12.32 28.75
C SER A 113 -22.26 -13.45 28.00
N CYS A 114 -21.59 -14.08 27.02
CA CYS A 114 -22.17 -15.09 26.14
C CYS A 114 -21.74 -16.53 26.46
N ILE A 115 -20.94 -16.76 27.51
CA ILE A 115 -20.35 -18.09 27.79
C ILE A 115 -21.41 -19.18 27.98
N ASN A 116 -22.50 -18.87 28.68
CA ASN A 116 -23.57 -19.83 28.96
C ASN A 116 -24.63 -19.92 27.85
N ASP A 117 -24.61 -18.95 26.93
CA ASP A 117 -25.61 -18.75 25.87
C ASP A 117 -24.99 -19.00 24.48
N SER A 118 -23.97 -19.86 24.43
CA SER A 118 -23.19 -20.16 23.23
C SER A 118 -23.57 -21.50 22.59
N LEU A 119 -23.96 -21.43 21.32
CA LEU A 119 -24.17 -22.58 20.44
C LEU A 119 -23.01 -22.74 19.47
N SER A 120 -22.71 -23.98 19.04
CA SER A 120 -21.67 -24.19 18.03
C SER A 120 -22.09 -23.62 16.67
N TYR A 121 -21.15 -22.92 16.04
CA TYR A 121 -21.35 -22.24 14.76
C TYR A 121 -20.27 -22.65 13.75
N GLU A 122 -20.68 -23.02 12.54
CA GLU A 122 -19.79 -23.30 11.41
C GLU A 122 -20.29 -22.51 10.19
N GLN A 123 -19.39 -21.90 9.43
CA GLN A 123 -19.75 -21.25 8.17
C GLN A 123 -18.61 -21.32 7.16
N TYR A 124 -18.96 -21.17 5.89
CA TYR A 124 -17.99 -20.78 4.88
C TYR A 124 -18.56 -19.63 4.06
N PHE A 125 -17.69 -18.88 3.44
CA PHE A 125 -18.10 -17.97 2.39
C PHE A 125 -17.08 -17.89 1.27
N TYR A 126 -17.56 -17.36 0.15
CA TYR A 126 -16.77 -16.85 -0.94
C TYR A 126 -16.94 -15.35 -1.04
N HIS A 127 -15.82 -14.64 -1.17
CA HIS A 127 -15.76 -13.22 -1.41
C HIS A 127 -15.29 -12.95 -2.84
N GLY A 128 -16.16 -12.41 -3.69
CA GLY A 128 -15.80 -12.16 -5.08
C GLY A 128 -14.74 -11.05 -5.24
N SER A 129 -13.71 -11.30 -6.05
CA SER A 129 -12.65 -10.34 -6.36
C SER A 129 -13.03 -9.40 -7.52
N ILE A 130 -12.17 -8.43 -7.84
CA ILE A 130 -12.21 -7.65 -9.09
C ILE A 130 -11.63 -8.53 -10.20
N GLY A 131 -12.38 -9.55 -10.62
CA GLY A 131 -11.96 -10.57 -11.58
C GLY A 131 -12.92 -11.75 -11.65
N TYR A 132 -12.51 -12.86 -12.27
CA TYR A 132 -13.35 -14.07 -12.42
C TYR A 132 -13.27 -15.06 -11.24
N PHE A 133 -12.62 -14.70 -10.13
CA PHE A 133 -12.42 -15.59 -8.98
C PHE A 133 -12.92 -14.97 -7.66
N ALA A 134 -13.11 -15.83 -6.67
CA ALA A 134 -13.49 -15.49 -5.31
C ALA A 134 -12.54 -16.13 -4.28
N PHE A 135 -12.30 -15.41 -3.18
CA PHE A 135 -11.58 -15.92 -2.02
C PHE A 135 -12.52 -16.75 -1.16
N TYR A 136 -12.12 -17.97 -0.85
CA TYR A 136 -12.80 -18.87 0.07
C TYR A 136 -12.25 -18.70 1.47
N GLU A 137 -13.16 -18.65 2.44
CA GLU A 137 -12.83 -18.75 3.85
C GLU A 137 -13.83 -19.67 4.55
N GLU A 138 -13.32 -20.57 5.39
CA GLU A 138 -14.12 -21.43 6.26
C GLU A 138 -13.80 -21.08 7.71
N GLN A 139 -14.85 -20.98 8.53
CA GLN A 139 -14.80 -20.48 9.88
C GLN A 139 -15.59 -21.36 10.83
N VAL A 140 -15.11 -21.38 12.07
CA VAL A 140 -15.75 -22.06 13.19
C VAL A 140 -15.85 -21.10 14.37
N GLY A 141 -16.81 -21.32 15.25
CA GLY A 141 -16.99 -20.42 16.38
C GLY A 141 -18.18 -20.73 17.26
N SER A 142 -18.61 -19.70 17.98
CA SER A 142 -19.76 -19.71 18.86
C SER A 142 -20.78 -18.67 18.42
N TYR A 143 -22.04 -19.08 18.29
CA TYR A 143 -23.17 -18.18 18.14
C TYR A 143 -23.73 -17.85 19.51
N CYS A 144 -23.80 -16.57 19.85
CA CYS A 144 -24.38 -16.11 21.10
C CYS A 144 -25.86 -15.78 20.92
N THR A 145 -26.73 -16.46 21.67
CA THR A 145 -28.18 -16.26 21.57
C THR A 145 -28.63 -14.93 22.17
N SER A 146 -27.89 -14.36 23.12
CA SER A 146 -28.27 -13.11 23.81
C SER A 146 -28.09 -11.85 22.96
N ASP A 147 -27.10 -11.83 22.07
CA ASP A 147 -26.77 -10.68 21.23
C ASP A 147 -26.82 -10.96 19.72
N GLN A 148 -27.25 -12.18 19.34
CA GLN A 148 -27.41 -12.63 17.97
C GLN A 148 -26.15 -12.54 17.10
N THR A 149 -24.97 -12.58 17.74
CA THR A 149 -23.67 -12.45 17.07
C THR A 149 -22.95 -13.79 16.97
N ALA A 150 -22.34 -14.04 15.81
CA ALA A 150 -21.41 -15.14 15.60
C ALA A 150 -19.96 -14.68 15.92
N TYR A 151 -19.35 -15.29 16.93
CA TYR A 151 -17.94 -15.08 17.30
C TYR A 151 -17.10 -16.19 16.68
N ILE A 152 -16.37 -15.85 15.61
CA ILE A 152 -15.78 -16.83 14.70
C ILE A 152 -14.28 -16.63 14.50
N VAL A 153 -13.61 -17.73 14.15
CA VAL A 153 -12.19 -17.80 13.83
C VAL A 153 -11.99 -18.51 12.51
N GLY A 154 -10.98 -18.09 11.74
CA GLY A 154 -10.64 -18.72 10.47
C GLY A 154 -10.08 -20.13 10.67
N GLN A 155 -10.59 -21.08 9.89
CA GLN A 155 -10.19 -22.49 9.87
C GLN A 155 -9.52 -22.88 8.55
N GLY A 156 -10.05 -22.39 7.43
CA GLY A 156 -9.59 -22.76 6.09
C GLY A 156 -9.63 -21.58 5.13
N VAL A 157 -8.72 -21.57 4.16
CA VAL A 157 -8.65 -20.55 3.10
C VAL A 157 -8.39 -21.20 1.76
N GLY A 158 -8.77 -20.53 0.68
CA GLY A 158 -8.63 -21.04 -0.68
C GLY A 158 -9.19 -20.07 -1.72
N SER A 159 -9.24 -20.47 -2.98
CA SER A 159 -9.79 -19.63 -4.05
C SER A 159 -10.53 -20.49 -5.07
N PHE A 160 -11.52 -19.91 -5.74
CA PHE A 160 -12.26 -20.61 -6.78
C PHE A 160 -12.66 -19.66 -7.91
N ASP A 161 -12.63 -20.14 -9.16
CA ASP A 161 -13.03 -19.38 -10.35
C ASP A 161 -14.56 -19.24 -10.41
N ILE A 162 -15.09 -18.36 -9.57
CA ILE A 162 -16.51 -18.03 -9.48
C ILE A 162 -16.67 -16.55 -9.11
N ASN A 163 -17.63 -15.87 -9.74
CA ASN A 163 -18.02 -14.52 -9.35
C ASN A 163 -19.41 -14.15 -9.90
N GLY A 164 -19.91 -12.97 -9.52
CA GLY A 164 -21.17 -12.40 -10.00
C GLY A 164 -22.34 -13.33 -9.72
N ARG A 165 -23.23 -13.52 -10.70
CA ARG A 165 -24.44 -14.34 -10.54
C ARG A 165 -24.14 -15.80 -10.14
N LEU A 166 -23.09 -16.40 -10.70
CA LEU A 166 -22.71 -17.77 -10.37
C LEU A 166 -22.36 -17.94 -8.88
N LEU A 167 -21.75 -16.91 -8.29
CA LEU A 167 -21.43 -16.89 -6.86
C LEU A 167 -22.69 -16.84 -5.98
N VAL A 168 -23.70 -16.06 -6.40
CA VAL A 168 -25.00 -15.97 -5.68
C VAL A 168 -25.72 -17.32 -5.67
N ASP A 169 -25.62 -18.08 -6.76
CA ASP A 169 -26.28 -19.37 -6.92
C ASP A 169 -25.42 -20.57 -6.48
N ASP A 170 -24.21 -20.34 -5.92
CA ASP A 170 -23.33 -21.43 -5.47
C ASP A 170 -23.91 -22.12 -4.24
N THR A 171 -24.05 -23.44 -4.35
CA THR A 171 -24.54 -24.33 -3.29
C THR A 171 -23.42 -25.12 -2.62
N GLY A 172 -22.17 -24.85 -3.01
CA GLY A 172 -21.00 -25.60 -2.56
C GLY A 172 -20.79 -26.90 -3.34
N SER A 173 -19.66 -27.57 -3.09
CA SER A 173 -19.34 -28.87 -3.68
C SER A 173 -18.59 -29.74 -2.69
N ARG A 174 -18.74 -31.05 -2.83
CA ARG A 174 -17.96 -32.06 -2.11
C ARG A 174 -16.60 -32.33 -2.75
N SER A 175 -16.37 -31.84 -3.97
CA SER A 175 -15.10 -31.95 -4.68
C SER A 175 -14.10 -30.90 -4.18
N TYR A 176 -12.82 -31.12 -4.46
CA TYR A 176 -11.83 -30.05 -4.35
C TYR A 176 -12.15 -28.93 -5.33
N ARG A 177 -11.86 -27.69 -4.92
CA ARG A 177 -12.04 -26.47 -5.69
C ARG A 177 -10.73 -25.67 -5.65
N SER A 178 -10.41 -24.99 -6.74
CA SER A 178 -9.21 -24.14 -6.87
C SER A 178 -9.45 -23.07 -7.94
N SER A 179 -8.74 -21.94 -7.86
CA SER A 179 -8.75 -20.92 -8.91
C SER A 179 -7.49 -21.01 -9.76
N TYR A 180 -7.65 -21.25 -11.06
CA TYR A 180 -6.56 -21.13 -12.02
C TYR A 180 -6.22 -19.66 -12.28
N TRP A 181 -7.21 -18.77 -12.24
CA TRP A 181 -7.01 -17.35 -12.46
C TRP A 181 -6.15 -16.71 -11.39
N TYR A 182 -6.49 -16.94 -10.11
CA TYR A 182 -5.70 -16.50 -8.97
C TYR A 182 -4.29 -17.08 -9.02
N SER A 183 -4.17 -18.37 -9.32
CA SER A 183 -2.89 -19.05 -9.44
C SER A 183 -2.01 -18.40 -10.50
N LEU A 184 -2.52 -18.19 -11.72
CA LEU A 184 -1.74 -17.57 -12.79
C LEU A 184 -1.37 -16.11 -12.49
N GLY A 185 -2.34 -15.29 -12.06
CA GLY A 185 -2.13 -13.88 -11.74
C GLY A 185 -1.12 -13.67 -10.61
N GLY A 186 -1.26 -14.43 -9.53
CA GLY A 186 -0.31 -14.39 -8.42
C GLY A 186 1.07 -14.93 -8.78
N ALA A 187 1.18 -15.95 -9.65
CA ALA A 187 2.48 -16.42 -10.15
C ALA A 187 3.21 -15.36 -10.97
N ILE A 188 2.50 -14.62 -11.84
CA ILE A 188 3.05 -13.48 -12.58
C ILE A 188 3.55 -12.40 -11.62
N TRP A 189 2.73 -12.05 -10.62
CA TRP A 189 3.09 -11.03 -9.63
C TRP A 189 4.32 -11.43 -8.79
N LEU A 190 4.37 -12.66 -8.29
CA LEU A 190 5.50 -13.17 -7.52
C LEU A 190 6.78 -13.23 -8.36
N THR A 191 6.68 -13.66 -9.61
CA THR A 191 7.81 -13.68 -10.55
C THR A 191 8.34 -12.26 -10.77
N TYR A 192 7.44 -11.29 -10.99
CA TYR A 192 7.80 -9.88 -11.10
C TYR A 192 8.53 -9.37 -9.84
N ARG A 193 8.01 -9.65 -8.65
CA ARG A 193 8.64 -9.27 -7.38
C ARG A 193 10.00 -9.93 -7.19
N GLY A 194 10.17 -11.19 -7.63
CA GLY A 194 11.45 -11.88 -7.67
C GLY A 194 12.49 -11.15 -8.53
N PHE A 195 12.10 -10.64 -9.70
CA PHE A 195 12.98 -9.80 -10.53
C PHE A 195 13.36 -8.49 -9.85
N VAL A 196 12.41 -7.83 -9.15
CA VAL A 196 12.68 -6.62 -8.35
C VAL A 196 13.71 -6.90 -7.23
N LEU A 197 13.58 -8.03 -6.53
CA LEU A 197 14.55 -8.44 -5.52
C LEU A 197 15.92 -8.70 -6.11
N ARG A 198 15.98 -9.43 -7.24
CA ARG A 198 17.23 -9.75 -7.93
C ARG A 198 17.97 -8.48 -8.38
N ARG A 199 17.28 -7.51 -8.99
CA ARG A 199 17.92 -6.26 -9.43
C ARG A 199 18.43 -5.46 -8.23
N CYS A 200 17.67 -5.38 -7.14
CA CYS A 200 18.09 -4.69 -5.92
C CYS A 200 19.33 -5.34 -5.31
N PHE A 201 19.37 -6.68 -5.23
CA PHE A 201 20.54 -7.43 -4.77
C PHE A 201 21.81 -7.07 -5.55
N VAL A 202 21.73 -7.03 -6.89
CA VAL A 202 22.88 -6.69 -7.73
C VAL A 202 23.31 -5.23 -7.50
N SER A 203 22.37 -4.28 -7.41
CA SER A 203 22.68 -2.88 -7.09
C SER A 203 23.35 -2.74 -5.72
N CYS A 204 22.86 -3.44 -4.69
CA CYS A 204 23.46 -3.45 -3.36
C CYS A 204 24.89 -4.00 -3.38
N LYS A 205 25.13 -5.10 -4.12
CA LYS A 205 26.46 -5.69 -4.26
C LYS A 205 27.44 -4.73 -4.95
N ARG A 206 27.00 -4.07 -6.03
CA ARG A 206 27.84 -3.12 -6.80
C ARG A 206 28.14 -1.86 -6.00
N TYR A 207 27.12 -1.26 -5.39
CA TYR A 207 27.28 -0.06 -4.58
C TYR A 207 28.14 -0.33 -3.34
N GLY A 208 27.89 -1.44 -2.64
CA GLY A 208 28.71 -1.84 -1.51
C GLY A 208 30.17 -2.08 -1.89
N ARG A 209 30.45 -2.69 -3.05
CA ARG A 209 31.81 -2.85 -3.58
C ARG A 209 32.47 -1.50 -3.86
N LEU A 210 31.76 -0.57 -4.50
CA LEU A 210 32.26 0.79 -4.76
C LEU A 210 32.61 1.52 -3.45
N CYS A 211 31.73 1.44 -2.44
CA CYS A 211 31.99 2.01 -1.12
C CYS A 211 33.23 1.38 -0.45
N ASP A 212 33.32 0.05 -0.47
CA ASP A 212 34.44 -0.68 0.13
C ASP A 212 35.78 -0.37 -0.59
N GLU A 213 35.77 -0.20 -1.94
CA GLU A 213 36.96 0.17 -2.73
C GLU A 213 37.45 1.61 -2.44
N ILE A 214 36.53 2.56 -2.28
CA ILE A 214 36.83 3.98 -2.02
C ILE A 214 36.93 4.27 -0.50
N HIS A 215 36.86 3.24 0.35
CA HIS A 215 36.91 3.35 1.82
C HIS A 215 35.84 4.27 2.42
N GLU A 216 34.68 4.36 1.77
CA GLU A 216 33.55 5.16 2.21
C GLU A 216 32.56 4.35 3.06
N GLY A 217 32.21 4.90 4.21
CA GLY A 217 31.29 4.27 5.16
C GLY A 217 29.82 4.56 4.85
N LEU A 218 28.97 3.57 5.19
CA LEU A 218 27.52 3.71 5.15
C LEU A 218 26.89 3.38 6.52
N ASN A 219 25.99 4.24 6.98
CA ASN A 219 25.25 4.07 8.21
C ASN A 219 24.01 3.17 7.98
N ARG A 220 23.41 2.66 9.07
CA ARG A 220 22.23 1.76 8.98
C ARG A 220 21.05 2.43 8.25
N LYS A 221 20.78 3.70 8.55
CA LYS A 221 19.72 4.50 7.93
C LYS A 221 19.97 4.67 6.42
N GLU A 222 21.18 5.04 6.04
CA GLU A 222 21.57 5.23 4.63
C GLU A 222 21.46 3.92 3.84
N ALA A 223 21.90 2.79 4.42
CA ALA A 223 21.76 1.46 3.82
C ALA A 223 20.30 1.08 3.57
N MET A 224 19.42 1.34 4.54
CA MET A 224 17.99 1.04 4.42
C MET A 224 17.34 1.88 3.31
N VAL A 225 17.61 3.19 3.27
CA VAL A 225 17.10 4.10 2.24
C VAL A 225 17.56 3.65 0.85
N PHE A 226 18.85 3.34 0.68
CA PHE A 226 19.39 2.86 -0.58
C PHE A 226 18.67 1.60 -1.07
N VAL A 227 18.46 0.62 -0.18
CA VAL A 227 17.74 -0.61 -0.50
C VAL A 227 16.29 -0.32 -0.89
N GLN A 228 15.59 0.53 -0.14
CA GLN A 228 14.17 0.83 -0.39
C GLN A 228 13.95 1.58 -1.72
N GLU A 229 14.87 2.46 -2.12
CA GLU A 229 14.87 3.07 -3.46
C GLU A 229 15.04 2.02 -4.56
N HIS A 230 15.92 1.04 -4.35
CA HIS A 230 16.19 -0.01 -5.33
C HIS A 230 15.15 -1.15 -5.35
N LEU A 231 14.30 -1.23 -4.32
CA LEU A 231 13.12 -2.10 -4.24
C LEU A 231 11.85 -1.47 -4.81
N ARG A 232 11.95 -0.27 -5.41
CA ARG A 232 10.83 0.37 -6.11
C ARG A 232 10.18 -0.61 -7.09
N LEU A 233 8.87 -0.50 -7.29
CA LEU A 233 8.17 -1.34 -8.26
C LEU A 233 8.41 -0.84 -9.68
N ALA A 234 8.03 0.40 -10.02
CA ALA A 234 8.25 0.96 -11.35
C ALA A 234 9.74 1.24 -11.64
N ALA A 235 10.18 0.94 -12.87
CA ALA A 235 11.52 1.32 -13.34
C ALA A 235 11.60 2.80 -13.71
N HIS A 236 12.82 3.32 -13.86
CA HIS A 236 13.02 4.66 -14.41
C HIS A 236 12.50 4.72 -15.86
N GLY A 237 11.77 5.79 -16.18
CA GLY A 237 11.15 5.95 -17.50
C GLY A 237 9.87 5.12 -17.73
N ALA A 238 9.31 4.51 -16.68
CA ALA A 238 7.99 3.87 -16.77
C ALA A 238 6.92 4.86 -17.27
N THR A 239 6.02 4.40 -18.15
CA THR A 239 4.82 5.11 -18.58
C THR A 239 3.68 4.85 -17.60
N ASN A 240 2.59 5.62 -17.70
CA ASN A 240 1.41 5.38 -16.86
C ASN A 240 0.71 4.07 -17.18
N TYR A 241 0.80 3.60 -18.42
CA TYR A 241 0.32 2.27 -18.77
C TYR A 241 1.07 1.18 -17.99
N HIS A 242 2.41 1.25 -17.97
CA HIS A 242 3.21 0.31 -17.18
C HIS A 242 2.88 0.39 -15.68
N ARG A 243 2.71 1.62 -15.13
CA ARG A 243 2.34 1.80 -13.72
C ARG A 243 0.95 1.23 -13.42
N ALA A 244 -0.02 1.38 -14.33
CA ALA A 244 -1.36 0.84 -14.17
C ALA A 244 -1.37 -0.70 -14.12
N VAL A 245 -0.56 -1.37 -14.94
CA VAL A 245 -0.41 -2.84 -14.90
C VAL A 245 0.18 -3.29 -13.57
N VAL A 246 1.23 -2.63 -13.09
CA VAL A 246 1.84 -2.94 -11.78
C VAL A 246 0.87 -2.64 -10.63
N LEU A 247 0.09 -1.57 -10.75
CA LEU A 247 -0.94 -1.19 -9.78
C LEU A 247 -2.02 -2.26 -9.65
N TYR A 248 -2.49 -2.80 -10.79
CA TYR A 248 -3.45 -3.90 -10.80
C TYR A 248 -2.91 -5.13 -10.05
N LEU A 249 -1.70 -5.60 -10.40
CA LEU A 249 -1.09 -6.74 -9.71
C LEU A 249 -0.86 -6.48 -8.21
N LEU A 250 -0.54 -5.24 -7.84
CA LEU A 250 -0.40 -4.85 -6.44
C LEU A 250 -1.73 -4.90 -5.69
N ILE A 251 -2.84 -4.47 -6.30
CA ILE A 251 -4.18 -4.53 -5.70
C ILE A 251 -4.56 -5.98 -5.41
N GLU A 252 -4.34 -6.90 -6.35
CA GLU A 252 -4.59 -8.34 -6.13
C GLU A 252 -3.76 -8.90 -4.94
N GLY A 253 -2.51 -8.44 -4.82
CA GLY A 253 -1.65 -8.76 -3.68
C GLY A 253 -2.16 -8.20 -2.34
N ILE A 254 -2.69 -6.97 -2.34
CA ILE A 254 -3.30 -6.33 -1.15
C ILE A 254 -4.55 -7.08 -0.71
N MET A 255 -5.41 -7.47 -1.65
CA MET A 255 -6.61 -8.25 -1.36
C MET A 255 -6.26 -9.59 -0.69
N THR A 256 -5.28 -10.31 -1.25
CA THR A 256 -4.75 -11.53 -0.64
C THR A 256 -4.31 -11.30 0.81
N ASP A 257 -3.56 -10.21 1.06
CA ASP A 257 -3.05 -9.91 2.39
C ASP A 257 -4.16 -9.54 3.37
N LEU A 258 -5.18 -8.81 2.91
CA LEU A 258 -6.37 -8.45 3.69
C LEU A 258 -7.18 -9.69 4.09
N PHE A 259 -7.38 -10.63 3.18
CA PHE A 259 -8.11 -11.87 3.49
C PHE A 259 -7.38 -12.71 4.53
N LEU A 260 -6.05 -12.82 4.44
CA LEU A 260 -5.29 -13.50 5.49
C LEU A 260 -5.29 -12.77 6.82
N LEU A 261 -5.40 -11.45 6.80
CA LEU A 261 -5.54 -10.69 8.04
C LEU A 261 -6.84 -11.06 8.76
N VAL A 262 -7.93 -11.18 7.99
CA VAL A 262 -9.25 -11.54 8.50
C VAL A 262 -9.30 -13.02 8.92
N ALA A 263 -8.59 -13.90 8.21
CA ALA A 263 -8.59 -15.34 8.45
C ALA A 263 -7.62 -15.83 9.54
N ASN A 264 -6.69 -15.00 10.04
CA ASN A 264 -5.76 -15.41 11.10
C ASN A 264 -5.92 -14.52 12.32
N ASP A 265 -5.85 -15.12 13.51
CA ASP A 265 -5.83 -14.41 14.78
C ASP A 265 -4.42 -14.33 15.39
N GLY A 266 -4.25 -13.48 16.40
CA GLY A 266 -3.08 -13.47 17.28
C GLY A 266 -1.78 -13.00 16.61
N LEU A 267 -0.67 -13.69 16.84
CA LEU A 267 0.65 -13.29 16.33
C LEU A 267 0.75 -13.35 14.80
N LEU A 268 0.04 -14.28 14.17
CA LEU A 268 0.02 -14.41 12.70
C LEU A 268 -0.67 -13.20 12.06
N ALA A 269 -1.76 -12.70 12.65
CA ALA A 269 -2.42 -11.46 12.25
C ALA A 269 -1.44 -10.26 12.31
N LYS A 270 -0.66 -10.17 13.41
CA LYS A 270 0.35 -9.11 13.60
C LYS A 270 1.45 -9.11 12.53
N VAL A 271 1.91 -10.29 12.10
CA VAL A 271 2.88 -10.40 11.01
C VAL A 271 2.25 -9.99 9.67
N GLN A 272 1.00 -10.35 9.46
CA GLN A 272 0.27 -10.05 8.23
C GLN A 272 0.01 -8.54 8.05
N TYR A 273 -0.22 -7.82 9.15
CA TYR A 273 -0.31 -6.36 9.18
C TYR A 273 0.95 -5.67 8.62
N VAL A 274 2.14 -6.22 8.87
CA VAL A 274 3.41 -5.67 8.35
C VAL A 274 3.47 -5.81 6.82
N SER A 275 3.04 -6.95 6.28
CA SER A 275 2.95 -7.16 4.82
C SER A 275 1.96 -6.20 4.18
N LEU A 276 0.78 -6.05 4.80
CA LEU A 276 -0.27 -5.16 4.31
C LEU A 276 0.18 -3.68 4.28
N GLY A 277 0.83 -3.21 5.35
CA GLY A 277 1.37 -1.85 5.41
C GLY A 277 2.38 -1.57 4.30
N TYR A 278 3.30 -2.51 4.06
CA TYR A 278 4.28 -2.41 2.97
C TYR A 278 3.60 -2.29 1.59
N ASN A 279 2.61 -3.13 1.31
CA ASN A 279 1.88 -3.12 0.04
C ASN A 279 1.03 -1.84 -0.13
N LEU A 280 0.40 -1.37 0.95
CA LEU A 280 -0.36 -0.13 0.96
C LEU A 280 0.50 1.12 0.74
N SER A 281 1.72 1.15 1.28
CA SER A 281 2.69 2.22 0.98
C SER A 281 3.13 2.21 -0.48
N ALA A 282 3.36 1.01 -1.03
CA ALA A 282 3.65 0.85 -2.45
C ALA A 282 2.47 1.34 -3.33
N LEU A 283 1.23 1.11 -2.90
CA LEU A 283 0.01 1.57 -3.57
C LEU A 283 -0.02 3.11 -3.63
N LEU A 284 0.10 3.76 -2.47
CA LEU A 284 0.11 5.22 -2.36
C LEU A 284 1.21 5.86 -3.21
N LEU A 285 2.41 5.25 -3.23
CA LEU A 285 3.53 5.73 -4.02
C LEU A 285 3.29 5.58 -5.52
N LEU A 286 2.80 4.43 -5.98
CA LEU A 286 2.48 4.24 -7.41
C LEU A 286 1.36 5.17 -7.87
N LEU A 287 0.33 5.37 -7.07
CA LEU A 287 -0.74 6.32 -7.37
C LEU A 287 -0.19 7.76 -7.47
N PHE A 288 0.64 8.17 -6.51
CA PHE A 288 1.26 9.48 -6.56
C PHE A 288 2.21 9.64 -7.76
N GLU A 289 2.98 8.61 -8.13
CA GLU A 289 3.81 8.65 -9.34
C GLU A 289 2.99 8.85 -10.62
N ILE A 290 1.81 8.21 -10.72
CA ILE A 290 0.90 8.43 -11.85
C ILE A 290 0.47 9.90 -11.89
N ILE A 291 0.06 10.49 -10.77
CA ILE A 291 -0.33 11.91 -10.69
C ILE A 291 0.88 12.83 -10.97
N GLU A 292 2.06 12.49 -10.47
CA GLU A 292 3.29 13.27 -10.65
C GLU A 292 3.68 13.38 -12.12
N THR A 293 3.35 12.36 -12.93
CA THR A 293 3.60 12.38 -14.38
C THR A 293 2.56 13.15 -15.18
N THR A 294 1.34 13.38 -14.67
CA THR A 294 0.24 13.99 -15.46
C THR A 294 0.34 15.50 -15.67
N ARG A 295 1.44 16.17 -15.26
CA ARG A 295 1.61 17.65 -15.30
C ARG A 295 0.51 18.45 -14.57
N TRP A 296 -0.41 17.79 -13.86
CA TRP A 296 -1.53 18.43 -13.15
C TRP A 296 -1.11 19.15 -11.87
N LEU A 297 0.10 18.86 -11.36
CA LEU A 297 0.58 19.39 -10.09
C LEU A 297 1.78 20.31 -10.31
N ALA A 298 1.64 21.57 -9.91
CA ALA A 298 2.75 22.53 -9.96
C ALA A 298 3.92 22.06 -9.06
N GLU A 299 5.16 22.33 -9.49
CA GLU A 299 6.39 21.84 -8.83
C GLU A 299 6.44 22.16 -7.33
N LYS A 300 6.01 23.37 -6.95
CA LYS A 300 5.93 23.81 -5.54
C LYS A 300 5.05 22.88 -4.70
N TRP A 301 3.87 22.52 -5.22
CA TRP A 301 2.94 21.62 -4.54
C TRP A 301 3.42 20.17 -4.60
N ARG A 302 4.03 19.74 -5.71
CA ARG A 302 4.60 18.40 -5.89
C ARG A 302 5.62 18.11 -4.80
N VAL A 303 6.60 19.00 -4.64
CA VAL A 303 7.66 18.85 -3.64
C VAL A 303 7.07 18.92 -2.22
N ARG A 304 6.15 19.85 -1.96
CA ARG A 304 5.52 19.99 -0.63
C ARG A 304 4.78 18.72 -0.22
N VAL A 305 3.93 18.19 -1.11
CA VAL A 305 3.18 16.94 -0.87
C VAL A 305 4.14 15.78 -0.68
N LYS A 306 5.18 15.66 -1.53
CA LYS A 306 6.16 14.58 -1.44
C LYS A 306 6.97 14.62 -0.15
N ARG A 307 7.41 15.79 0.32
CA ARG A 307 8.09 15.94 1.61
C ARG A 307 7.17 15.64 2.80
N LEU A 308 5.90 16.02 2.72
CA LEU A 308 4.94 15.81 3.81
C LEU A 308 4.46 14.35 3.93
N LEU A 309 4.14 13.70 2.80
CA LEU A 309 3.47 12.39 2.79
C LEU A 309 4.37 11.22 2.40
N PHE A 310 5.46 11.50 1.68
CA PHE A 310 6.33 10.48 1.10
C PHE A 310 7.77 10.67 1.60
N SER A 311 7.94 10.50 2.91
CA SER A 311 9.25 10.52 3.57
C SER A 311 9.60 9.21 4.26
N TYR A 312 10.89 8.86 4.24
CA TYR A 312 11.39 7.62 4.83
C TYR A 312 11.15 7.53 6.34
N GLU A 313 11.22 8.67 7.03
CA GLU A 313 10.99 8.74 8.48
C GLU A 313 9.53 8.52 8.86
N THR A 314 8.58 8.83 7.98
CA THR A 314 7.15 8.78 8.28
C THR A 314 6.48 7.54 7.71
N ALA A 315 7.04 6.92 6.67
CA ALA A 315 6.41 5.77 6.01
C ALA A 315 6.15 4.61 6.94
N PHE A 316 7.20 4.14 7.63
CA PHE A 316 7.09 2.99 8.54
C PHE A 316 6.12 3.26 9.69
N VAL A 317 6.19 4.44 10.31
CA VAL A 317 5.28 4.84 11.40
C VAL A 317 3.84 4.90 10.89
N GLY A 318 3.62 5.49 9.71
CA GLY A 318 2.31 5.56 9.07
C GLY A 318 1.73 4.17 8.81
N GLU A 319 2.53 3.24 8.30
CA GLU A 319 2.12 1.85 8.01
C GLU A 319 1.76 1.09 9.29
N VAL A 320 2.61 1.17 10.34
CA VAL A 320 2.39 0.47 11.62
C VAL A 320 1.16 1.00 12.35
N LEU A 321 1.00 2.32 12.47
CA LEU A 321 -0.16 2.89 13.16
C LEU A 321 -1.45 2.64 12.38
N THR A 322 -1.42 2.74 11.04
CA THR A 322 -2.59 2.39 10.21
C THR A 322 -2.98 0.94 10.43
N ALA A 323 -2.03 0.01 10.44
CA ALA A 323 -2.30 -1.39 10.72
C ALA A 323 -2.98 -1.60 12.09
N VAL A 324 -2.51 -0.91 13.13
CA VAL A 324 -3.13 -0.98 14.48
C VAL A 324 -4.58 -0.48 14.48
N PHE A 325 -4.86 0.62 13.77
CA PHE A 325 -6.20 1.23 13.79
C PHE A 325 -7.15 0.68 12.71
N GLN A 326 -6.65 -0.07 11.73
CA GLN A 326 -7.42 -0.53 10.58
C GLN A 326 -8.66 -1.35 10.98
N GLN A 327 -8.50 -2.31 11.89
CA GLN A 327 -9.58 -3.16 12.37
C GLN A 327 -10.70 -2.36 13.05
N TYR A 328 -10.31 -1.36 13.85
CA TYR A 328 -11.26 -0.45 14.49
C TYR A 328 -11.99 0.40 13.44
N SER A 329 -11.26 0.99 12.49
CA SER A 329 -11.85 1.78 11.39
C SER A 329 -12.81 0.96 10.55
N PHE A 330 -12.50 -0.31 10.26
CA PHE A 330 -13.38 -1.18 9.49
C PHE A 330 -14.65 -1.56 10.27
N THR A 331 -14.51 -1.88 11.55
CA THR A 331 -15.66 -2.13 12.43
C THR A 331 -16.58 -0.92 12.51
N LEU A 332 -16.00 0.28 12.65
CA LEU A 332 -16.75 1.54 12.67
C LEU A 332 -17.47 1.78 11.33
N LEU A 333 -16.80 1.54 10.20
CA LEU A 333 -17.38 1.66 8.88
C LEU A 333 -18.57 0.70 8.70
N ASN A 334 -18.43 -0.57 9.07
CA ASN A 334 -19.51 -1.55 8.94
C ASN A 334 -20.69 -1.26 9.87
N ARG A 335 -20.44 -0.68 11.04
CA ARG A 335 -21.50 -0.28 11.97
C ARG A 335 -22.16 1.07 11.63
N SER A 336 -21.67 1.77 10.62
CA SER A 336 -22.31 2.99 10.08
C SER A 336 -23.55 2.64 9.23
N ASP A 337 -24.00 3.58 8.38
CA ASP A 337 -25.10 3.37 7.44
C ASP A 337 -24.89 2.16 6.51
N PHE A 338 -23.66 1.67 6.36
CA PHE A 338 -23.36 0.40 5.70
C PHE A 338 -24.15 -0.79 6.28
N ARG A 339 -24.54 -0.79 7.56
CA ARG A 339 -25.42 -1.82 8.14
C ARG A 339 -26.75 -1.94 7.41
N LYS A 340 -27.24 -0.85 6.80
CA LYS A 340 -28.53 -0.79 6.09
C LYS A 340 -28.36 -0.91 4.56
N SER A 341 -27.22 -1.41 4.09
CA SER A 341 -26.89 -1.40 2.67
C SER A 341 -27.50 -2.54 1.83
N HIS A 342 -28.13 -3.52 2.46
CA HIS A 342 -28.74 -4.67 1.76
C HIS A 342 -29.72 -4.27 0.63
N PRO A 343 -30.69 -3.33 0.84
CA PRO A 343 -31.61 -2.93 -0.23
C PRO A 343 -30.90 -2.30 -1.43
N ALA A 344 -29.85 -1.52 -1.19
CA ALA A 344 -29.07 -0.89 -2.26
C ALA A 344 -28.29 -1.95 -3.08
N ALA A 345 -27.73 -2.95 -2.39
CA ALA A 345 -27.06 -4.07 -3.05
C ALA A 345 -28.02 -4.90 -3.91
N LEU A 346 -29.27 -5.12 -3.46
CA LEU A 346 -30.30 -5.78 -4.27
C LEU A 346 -30.70 -4.95 -5.49
N ALA A 347 -30.78 -3.62 -5.36
CA ALA A 347 -31.19 -2.73 -6.45
C ALA A 347 -30.16 -2.66 -7.60
N VAL A 348 -28.85 -2.74 -7.29
CA VAL A 348 -27.77 -2.56 -8.29
C VAL A 348 -27.01 -3.86 -8.60
N SER A 349 -27.02 -4.84 -7.69
CA SER A 349 -26.21 -6.07 -7.59
C SER A 349 -25.14 -6.02 -6.49
N TYR A 350 -24.94 -7.17 -5.83
CA TYR A 350 -23.90 -7.36 -4.82
C TYR A 350 -22.49 -7.07 -5.36
N TYR A 351 -22.21 -7.44 -6.61
CA TYR A 351 -20.93 -7.17 -7.26
C TYR A 351 -20.65 -5.67 -7.36
N ALA A 352 -21.55 -4.91 -7.98
CA ALA A 352 -21.39 -3.48 -8.19
C ALA A 352 -21.38 -2.70 -6.86
N TRP A 353 -22.24 -3.08 -5.91
CA TRP A 353 -22.27 -2.46 -4.60
C TRP A 353 -21.00 -2.72 -3.78
N SER A 354 -20.36 -3.88 -3.97
CA SER A 354 -19.08 -4.16 -3.31
C SER A 354 -17.96 -3.22 -3.76
N LEU A 355 -17.99 -2.72 -5.00
CA LEU A 355 -17.01 -1.72 -5.46
C LEU A 355 -17.13 -0.42 -4.64
N VAL A 356 -18.35 -0.05 -4.25
CA VAL A 356 -18.59 1.09 -3.36
C VAL A 356 -18.10 0.78 -1.94
N GLY A 357 -18.40 -0.41 -1.41
CA GLY A 357 -17.94 -0.83 -0.09
C GLY A 357 -16.42 -0.92 0.04
N HIS A 358 -15.75 -1.55 -0.92
CA HIS A 358 -14.28 -1.57 -1.00
C HIS A 358 -13.71 -0.18 -1.25
N GLY A 359 -14.34 0.63 -2.10
CA GLY A 359 -13.91 2.02 -2.33
C GLY A 359 -13.93 2.84 -1.04
N ALA A 360 -15.02 2.78 -0.27
CA ALA A 360 -15.12 3.43 1.03
C ALA A 360 -14.03 2.94 1.99
N PHE A 361 -13.83 1.62 2.08
CA PHE A 361 -12.78 1.04 2.92
C PHE A 361 -11.37 1.52 2.54
N VAL A 362 -11.02 1.43 1.26
CA VAL A 362 -9.71 1.87 0.74
C VAL A 362 -9.51 3.36 1.00
N LEU A 363 -10.53 4.19 0.80
CA LEU A 363 -10.45 5.63 1.09
C LEU A 363 -10.26 5.91 2.58
N THR A 364 -10.95 5.19 3.47
CA THR A 364 -10.76 5.31 4.94
C THR A 364 -9.33 4.97 5.33
N ILE A 365 -8.77 3.88 4.80
CA ILE A 365 -7.39 3.48 5.05
C ILE A 365 -6.41 4.53 4.51
N ILE A 366 -6.60 5.00 3.27
CA ILE A 366 -5.75 6.02 2.65
C ILE A 366 -5.76 7.30 3.50
N ALA A 367 -6.94 7.75 3.92
CA ALA A 367 -7.09 8.94 4.77
C ALA A 367 -6.36 8.76 6.10
N LEU A 368 -6.45 7.59 6.74
CA LEU A 368 -5.74 7.27 7.97
C LEU A 368 -4.22 7.31 7.77
N VAL A 369 -3.68 6.62 6.76
CA VAL A 369 -2.23 6.62 6.48
C VAL A 369 -1.72 8.04 6.22
N ILE A 370 -2.41 8.78 5.35
CA ILE A 370 -2.03 10.15 4.98
C ILE A 370 -2.03 11.05 6.22
N SER A 371 -3.06 10.95 7.06
CA SER A 371 -3.17 11.76 8.29
C SER A 371 -2.03 11.46 9.26
N VAL A 372 -1.75 10.18 9.52
CA VAL A 372 -0.64 9.78 10.40
C VAL A 372 0.70 10.24 9.84
N ARG A 373 0.96 10.03 8.54
CA ARG A 373 2.22 10.45 7.91
C ARG A 373 2.40 11.96 7.96
N ALA A 374 1.36 12.73 7.69
CA ALA A 374 1.41 14.19 7.74
C ALA A 374 1.68 14.69 9.18
N LEU A 375 0.95 14.18 10.18
CA LEU A 375 1.16 14.57 11.58
C LEU A 375 2.58 14.23 12.05
N TRP A 376 3.08 13.04 11.71
CA TRP A 376 4.43 12.63 12.09
C TRP A 376 5.51 13.42 11.34
N ALA A 377 5.30 13.73 10.06
CA ALA A 377 6.21 14.58 9.30
C ALA A 377 6.31 15.96 9.94
N LEU A 378 5.17 16.52 10.34
CA LEU A 378 5.11 17.82 10.98
C LEU A 378 5.88 17.79 12.31
N ALA A 379 5.57 16.83 13.19
CA ALA A 379 6.26 16.65 14.45
C ALA A 379 7.78 16.46 14.26
N TYR A 380 8.19 15.59 13.33
CA TYR A 380 9.59 15.31 13.04
C TYR A 380 10.35 16.56 12.58
N VAL A 381 9.79 17.33 11.66
CA VAL A 381 10.43 18.55 11.15
C VAL A 381 10.54 19.61 12.24
N TRP A 382 9.49 19.79 13.04
CA TRP A 382 9.52 20.73 14.15
C TRP A 382 10.59 20.36 15.19
N LEU A 383 10.67 19.08 15.58
CA LEU A 383 11.60 18.60 16.60
C LEU A 383 13.07 18.63 16.16
N ASN A 384 13.36 18.37 14.87
CA ASN A 384 14.74 18.25 14.39
C ASN A 384 15.28 19.49 13.69
N HIS A 385 14.41 20.29 13.05
CA HIS A 385 14.83 21.45 12.27
C HIS A 385 14.38 22.78 12.87
N HIS A 386 13.41 22.77 13.80
CA HIS A 386 12.80 23.96 14.39
C HIS A 386 12.26 24.97 13.36
N THR A 387 11.96 24.51 12.14
CA THR A 387 11.44 25.34 11.06
C THR A 387 10.58 24.54 10.09
N TRP A 388 9.45 25.13 9.69
CA TRP A 388 8.58 24.58 8.65
C TRP A 388 9.11 24.81 7.23
N ALA A 389 10.19 25.58 7.08
CA ALA A 389 10.80 25.87 5.78
C ALA A 389 11.25 24.61 5.03
N VAL A 390 11.52 23.50 5.73
CA VAL A 390 11.83 22.21 5.10
C VAL A 390 10.70 21.75 4.16
N PHE A 391 9.45 22.13 4.37
CA PHE A 391 8.34 21.75 3.46
C PHE A 391 8.15 22.69 2.27
N THR A 392 8.62 23.93 2.37
CA THR A 392 8.25 25.00 1.41
C THR A 392 9.45 25.60 0.67
N ALA A 393 10.64 25.58 1.27
CA ALA A 393 11.84 26.15 0.68
C ALA A 393 12.30 25.34 -0.54
N PRO A 394 12.67 26.00 -1.64
CA PRO A 394 13.17 25.34 -2.82
C PRO A 394 14.54 24.70 -2.56
N CYS A 395 14.78 23.56 -3.18
CA CYS A 395 16.10 22.93 -3.25
C CYS A 395 16.34 22.48 -4.69
N CYS A 396 17.40 22.99 -5.32
CA CYS A 396 17.70 22.72 -6.73
C CYS A 396 17.89 21.23 -7.04
N VAL A 397 18.25 20.40 -6.06
CA VAL A 397 18.40 18.94 -6.19
C VAL A 397 17.05 18.21 -6.38
N ASP A 398 15.93 18.76 -5.90
CA ASP A 398 14.63 18.07 -5.99
C ASP A 398 14.08 17.98 -7.43
N SER A 399 14.49 18.90 -8.31
CA SER A 399 14.04 18.95 -9.70
C SER A 399 14.74 17.87 -10.56
N PRO A 400 16.07 17.67 -10.48
CA PRO A 400 16.73 16.51 -11.08
C PRO A 400 16.25 15.17 -10.49
N LEU A 401 15.96 15.12 -9.18
CA LEU A 401 15.54 13.87 -8.53
C LEU A 401 14.10 13.46 -8.86
N LYS A 402 13.18 14.39 -9.13
CA LYS A 402 11.79 14.15 -9.64
C LYS A 402 11.24 12.73 -9.39
N LEU A 403 11.02 11.98 -10.47
CA LEU A 403 10.54 10.61 -10.52
C LEU A 403 11.69 9.60 -10.36
N ARG A 404 12.93 10.03 -10.16
CA ARG A 404 14.10 9.17 -9.94
C ARG A 404 14.27 8.78 -8.48
N ASN A 405 13.67 9.55 -7.58
CA ASN A 405 13.59 9.27 -6.15
C ASN A 405 12.15 8.87 -5.76
N LYS A 406 11.99 7.74 -5.07
CA LYS A 406 10.70 7.25 -4.58
C LYS A 406 10.20 8.15 -3.45
N MET A 407 11.06 8.46 -2.47
CA MET A 407 10.69 9.19 -1.26
C MET A 407 11.79 10.16 -0.81
N PHE A 408 11.42 11.19 -0.06
CA PHE A 408 12.39 12.13 0.50
C PHE A 408 12.90 11.69 1.88
N LEU A 409 14.06 12.21 2.26
CA LEU A 409 14.67 12.00 3.57
C LEU A 409 14.60 13.31 4.34
N LEU A 410 13.64 13.45 5.27
CA LEU A 410 13.41 14.72 5.97
C LEU A 410 14.60 15.10 6.85
N GLY A 411 15.23 14.13 7.51
CA GLY A 411 16.48 14.35 8.24
C GLY A 411 17.70 14.54 7.32
N GLY A 412 17.53 14.35 6.02
CA GLY A 412 18.56 14.54 5.02
C GLY A 412 18.74 15.99 4.57
N TYR A 413 17.81 16.87 4.92
CA TYR A 413 17.90 18.30 4.63
C TYR A 413 18.68 19.07 5.70
N ARG A 414 19.18 20.26 5.33
CA ARG A 414 19.75 21.24 6.25
C ARG A 414 19.35 22.64 5.78
N TYR A 415 18.72 23.40 6.66
CA TYR A 415 18.29 24.76 6.38
C TYR A 415 19.29 25.76 6.96
N GLU A 416 19.98 26.51 6.10
CA GLU A 416 21.02 27.48 6.48
C GLU A 416 20.85 28.74 5.65
N ASN A 417 20.87 29.92 6.29
CA ASN A 417 20.83 31.23 5.63
C ASN A 417 19.68 31.39 4.62
N GLY A 418 18.48 30.93 4.96
CA GLY A 418 17.32 31.01 4.07
C GLY A 418 17.29 29.98 2.93
N ARG A 419 18.24 29.04 2.90
CA ARG A 419 18.42 28.08 1.80
C ARG A 419 18.39 26.65 2.32
N LEU A 420 17.84 25.76 1.51
CA LEU A 420 17.70 24.34 1.84
C LEU A 420 18.69 23.50 1.04
N TYR A 421 19.46 22.68 1.75
CA TYR A 421 20.49 21.80 1.18
C TYR A 421 20.24 20.34 1.55
N TYR A 422 20.66 19.41 0.69
CA TYR A 422 20.86 18.02 1.05
C TYR A 422 22.22 17.84 1.71
N THR A 423 22.23 17.06 2.78
CA THR A 423 23.44 16.58 3.43
C THR A 423 24.15 15.53 2.56
N THR A 424 25.46 15.40 2.71
CA THR A 424 26.25 14.35 2.03
C THR A 424 25.73 12.95 2.37
N SER A 425 25.34 12.72 3.64
CA SER A 425 24.67 11.51 4.10
C SER A 425 23.41 11.17 3.28
N ALA A 426 22.56 12.16 2.99
CA ALA A 426 21.37 11.95 2.18
C ALA A 426 21.71 11.64 0.71
N LEU A 427 22.69 12.35 0.13
CA LEU A 427 23.15 12.08 -1.23
C LEU A 427 23.68 10.64 -1.33
N LYS A 428 24.46 10.18 -0.35
CA LYS A 428 24.93 8.79 -0.23
C LYS A 428 23.78 7.79 -0.05
N ALA A 429 22.78 8.12 0.76
CA ALA A 429 21.62 7.26 0.98
C ALA A 429 20.82 7.02 -0.32
N PHE A 430 20.69 8.04 -1.17
CA PHE A 430 20.05 7.91 -2.49
C PHE A 430 20.94 7.27 -3.56
N GLY A 431 22.22 6.98 -3.25
CA GLY A 431 23.17 6.44 -4.23
C GLY A 431 23.58 7.48 -5.28
N LEU A 432 23.50 8.77 -4.95
CA LEU A 432 23.93 9.85 -5.83
C LEU A 432 25.44 10.00 -5.73
N LEU A 433 26.08 10.04 -6.88
CA LEU A 433 27.52 10.11 -7.03
C LEU A 433 27.89 11.38 -7.81
N GLN A 434 29.13 11.80 -7.64
CA GLN A 434 29.75 12.86 -8.42
C GLN A 434 30.56 12.20 -9.54
N ALA A 435 30.47 12.71 -10.76
CA ALA A 435 31.41 12.38 -11.82
C ALA A 435 32.09 13.64 -12.33
N GLY A 436 33.41 13.63 -12.40
CA GLY A 436 34.20 14.67 -13.04
C GLY A 436 34.61 14.24 -14.44
N GLU A 437 34.55 15.16 -15.39
CA GLU A 437 35.13 15.01 -16.73
C GLU A 437 36.43 15.80 -16.86
N ASP A 438 37.20 15.50 -17.91
CA ASP A 438 38.54 16.05 -18.13
C ASP A 438 38.54 17.58 -18.34
N ASP A 439 37.40 18.15 -18.69
CA ASP A 439 37.16 19.59 -18.82
C ASP A 439 36.92 20.32 -17.48
N GLY A 440 36.91 19.57 -16.37
CA GLY A 440 36.63 20.09 -15.03
C GLY A 440 35.13 20.24 -14.72
N THR A 441 34.24 19.83 -15.63
CA THR A 441 32.80 19.88 -15.39
C THR A 441 32.38 18.73 -14.47
N GLU A 442 31.58 19.07 -13.45
CA GLU A 442 31.04 18.10 -12.50
C GLU A 442 29.59 17.75 -12.79
N PHE A 443 29.27 16.46 -12.67
CA PHE A 443 27.95 15.91 -12.94
C PHE A 443 27.40 15.12 -11.75
N LEU A 444 26.08 15.22 -11.58
CA LEU A 444 25.31 14.41 -10.64
C LEU A 444 24.92 13.12 -11.34
N VAL A 445 25.41 12.01 -10.82
CA VAL A 445 25.25 10.68 -11.43
C VAL A 445 24.43 9.78 -10.52
N LEU A 446 23.59 8.96 -11.14
CA LEU A 446 22.87 7.89 -10.46
C LEU A 446 22.80 6.63 -11.30
N ARG A 447 22.53 5.52 -10.62
CA ARG A 447 22.34 4.23 -11.28
C ARG A 447 20.89 4.06 -11.73
N LYS A 448 20.68 3.99 -13.05
CA LYS A 448 19.35 3.85 -13.65
C LYS A 448 18.81 2.44 -13.44
N ILE A 449 17.75 2.33 -12.66
CA ILE A 449 16.97 1.10 -12.49
C ILE A 449 16.13 0.82 -13.73
N HIS A 450 16.34 -0.35 -14.34
CA HIS A 450 15.56 -0.87 -15.47
C HIS A 450 14.57 -1.95 -14.99
N TRP A 451 13.57 -2.29 -15.81
CA TRP A 451 12.51 -3.26 -15.46
C TRP A 451 13.08 -4.62 -15.05
N PHE A 452 13.73 -5.31 -15.99
CA PHE A 452 14.21 -6.69 -15.80
C PHE A 452 15.73 -6.84 -15.98
N ARG A 453 16.34 -5.96 -16.78
CA ARG A 453 17.77 -6.03 -17.11
C ARG A 453 18.60 -5.33 -16.04
N VAL A 454 19.77 -5.88 -15.76
CA VAL A 454 20.80 -5.22 -14.98
C VAL A 454 21.99 -4.99 -15.90
N LEU A 455 22.05 -3.79 -16.49
CA LEU A 455 23.12 -3.42 -17.42
C LEU A 455 24.43 -3.19 -16.65
N LYS A 456 25.57 -3.34 -17.32
CA LYS A 456 26.88 -3.01 -16.71
C LYS A 456 27.05 -1.48 -16.66
N ASP A 457 26.66 -0.79 -17.72
CA ASP A 457 26.77 0.67 -17.90
C ASP A 457 25.40 1.33 -17.68
N ASP A 458 24.96 1.32 -16.43
CA ASP A 458 23.68 1.88 -15.98
C ASP A 458 23.85 3.20 -15.21
N LEU A 459 25.07 3.73 -15.11
CA LEU A 459 25.33 5.05 -14.53
C LEU A 459 25.00 6.13 -15.56
N VAL A 460 24.11 7.04 -15.16
CA VAL A 460 23.67 8.16 -16.00
C VAL A 460 23.87 9.47 -15.25
N ALA A 461 24.40 10.44 -15.97
CA ALA A 461 24.49 11.81 -15.49
C ALA A 461 23.17 12.54 -15.75
N ILE A 462 22.67 13.26 -14.74
CA ILE A 462 21.30 13.84 -14.71
C ILE A 462 21.25 15.34 -14.40
N ALA A 463 22.31 15.90 -13.83
CA ALA A 463 22.44 17.33 -13.58
C ALA A 463 23.91 17.77 -13.64
N THR A 464 24.17 19.02 -14.02
CA THR A 464 25.48 19.69 -13.90
C THR A 464 25.57 20.34 -12.53
N ILE A 465 26.76 20.41 -11.96
CA ILE A 465 27.01 21.08 -10.67
C ILE A 465 27.86 22.32 -10.90
N SER A 466 27.41 23.41 -10.26
CA SER A 466 28.17 24.65 -10.12
C SER A 466 28.20 25.02 -8.64
N ASN A 467 29.33 24.79 -7.97
CA ASN A 467 29.50 24.93 -6.51
C ASN A 467 28.53 24.05 -5.72
N HIS A 468 27.53 24.65 -5.07
CA HIS A 468 26.47 23.93 -4.34
C HIS A 468 25.19 23.77 -5.17
N HIS A 469 25.12 24.40 -6.33
CA HIS A 469 23.93 24.47 -7.16
C HIS A 469 23.91 23.32 -8.18
N VAL A 470 22.70 22.84 -8.48
CA VAL A 470 22.46 21.69 -9.36
C VAL A 470 21.50 22.10 -10.45
N GLU A 471 21.91 21.98 -11.72
CA GLU A 471 21.11 22.34 -12.88
C GLU A 471 20.73 21.08 -13.69
N PRO A 472 19.43 20.84 -13.94
CA PRO A 472 19.01 19.66 -14.68
C PRO A 472 19.46 19.75 -16.15
N PHE A 473 19.96 18.64 -16.70
CA PHE A 473 20.29 18.54 -18.13
C PHE A 473 19.79 17.20 -18.73
N PRO A 474 19.77 17.03 -20.06
CA PRO A 474 19.34 15.78 -20.70
C PRO A 474 20.19 14.58 -20.29
N GLU A 475 19.56 13.47 -19.91
CA GLU A 475 20.28 12.26 -19.43
C GLU A 475 21.34 11.80 -20.44
N ARG A 476 22.56 11.55 -19.96
CA ARG A 476 23.63 10.94 -20.77
C ARG A 476 24.38 9.83 -20.00
N PRO A 477 24.99 8.86 -20.70
CA PRO A 477 25.87 7.88 -20.06
C PRO A 477 27.02 8.55 -19.31
N CYS A 478 27.38 8.01 -18.14
CA CYS A 478 28.52 8.49 -17.38
C CYS A 478 29.83 8.00 -18.00
N THR A 479 30.68 8.92 -18.44
CA THR A 479 32.01 8.66 -19.02
C THR A 479 33.16 9.03 -18.08
N GLY A 480 32.89 9.82 -17.04
CA GLY A 480 33.89 10.34 -16.10
C GLY A 480 34.19 9.45 -14.89
N ILE A 481 35.22 9.84 -14.12
CA ILE A 481 35.61 9.17 -12.87
C ILE A 481 34.60 9.50 -11.79
N VAL A 482 34.08 8.45 -11.14
CA VAL A 482 32.99 8.57 -10.16
C VAL A 482 33.54 8.63 -8.73
N ARG A 483 33.01 9.55 -7.92
CA ARG A 483 33.38 9.79 -6.51
C ARG A 483 32.14 10.05 -5.65
N PHE A 484 32.33 10.03 -4.35
CA PHE A 484 31.31 10.43 -3.37
C PHE A 484 31.37 11.92 -3.09
N TRP A 485 30.23 12.46 -2.64
CA TRP A 485 30.10 13.87 -2.29
C TRP A 485 30.77 14.19 -0.96
N ASP A 486 31.68 15.17 -0.98
CA ASP A 486 32.29 15.80 0.19
C ASP A 486 31.53 17.06 0.64
N ARG A 487 30.74 17.66 -0.26
CA ARG A 487 29.96 18.89 -0.03
C ARG A 487 28.45 18.68 -0.10
N ARG A 488 27.72 19.61 0.54
CA ARG A 488 26.26 19.70 0.47
C ARG A 488 25.82 20.32 -0.85
N LEU A 489 24.67 19.90 -1.36
CA LEU A 489 24.08 20.41 -2.60
C LEU A 489 22.68 20.95 -2.35
N GLY A 490 22.32 22.09 -2.95
CA GLY A 490 21.03 22.73 -2.76
C GLY A 490 21.03 24.24 -2.98
N GLY A 491 20.06 24.91 -2.37
CA GLY A 491 19.76 26.32 -2.62
C GLY A 491 18.70 26.53 -3.70
N PRO A 492 18.32 27.80 -3.97
CA PRO A 492 17.29 28.14 -4.95
C PRO A 492 17.78 27.82 -6.37
N SER A 493 16.87 27.33 -7.23
CA SER A 493 17.15 27.15 -8.65
C SER A 493 17.40 28.51 -9.31
N VAL A 494 18.54 28.72 -9.97
CA VAL A 494 18.75 29.90 -10.81
C VAL A 494 17.91 29.75 -12.08
N LEU A 495 16.65 30.15 -12.00
CA LEU A 495 15.86 30.48 -13.19
C LEU A 495 15.79 32.00 -13.26
N THR A 496 16.58 32.56 -14.18
CA THR A 496 16.47 33.90 -14.79
C THR A 496 16.09 35.04 -13.87
N GLY A 497 17.06 35.93 -13.63
CA GLY A 497 16.94 37.18 -12.86
C GLY A 497 15.52 37.70 -12.66
N SER A 498 14.94 37.39 -11.50
CA SER A 498 13.99 38.30 -10.90
C SER A 498 14.78 39.57 -10.58
N ARG A 499 14.77 40.54 -11.50
CA ARG A 499 14.92 41.95 -11.11
C ARG A 499 14.07 42.11 -9.87
N HIS A 500 14.69 42.50 -8.76
CA HIS A 500 13.96 42.98 -7.61
C HIS A 500 12.93 43.98 -8.13
N SER A 501 11.64 43.62 -8.09
CA SER A 501 10.60 44.64 -8.10
C SER A 501 10.63 45.27 -6.72
N ILE A 502 11.63 46.15 -6.52
CA ILE A 502 11.54 47.16 -5.50
C ILE A 502 10.37 48.03 -5.94
N TYR A 503 9.21 47.81 -5.34
CA TYR A 503 8.09 48.74 -5.42
C TYR A 503 8.55 50.06 -4.78
N ILE A 504 9.20 50.93 -5.56
CA ILE A 504 9.35 52.33 -5.21
C ILE A 504 8.11 53.02 -5.74
N HIS A 505 7.20 53.35 -4.83
CA HIS A 505 6.05 54.18 -5.10
C HIS A 505 6.55 55.61 -5.37
N VAL A 506 6.84 55.94 -6.63
CA VAL A 506 7.07 57.33 -7.05
C VAL A 506 5.71 57.96 -7.34
N ARG A 507 5.26 58.80 -6.42
CA ARG A 507 4.03 59.59 -6.53
C ARG A 507 4.32 60.81 -7.42
N ASN A 508 4.17 60.68 -8.72
CA ASN A 508 4.23 61.83 -9.62
C ASN A 508 2.88 62.56 -9.61
N HIS A 509 2.84 63.69 -8.88
CA HIS A 509 1.87 64.75 -9.12
C HIS A 509 2.09 65.31 -10.53
N ALA A 510 1.13 65.10 -11.43
CA ALA A 510 1.07 65.83 -12.69
C ALA A 510 -0.12 66.80 -12.63
N SER A 511 0.22 68.07 -12.45
CA SER A 511 -0.64 69.22 -12.69
C SER A 511 -0.99 69.31 -14.18
N HIS A 512 -2.28 69.30 -14.50
CA HIS A 512 -2.78 69.71 -15.82
C HIS A 512 -2.55 71.20 -16.04
N PRO A 513 -2.26 71.59 -17.29
CA PRO A 513 -2.93 72.74 -17.86
C PRO A 513 -3.68 72.37 -19.14
N THR A 514 -4.85 72.96 -19.23
CA THR A 514 -5.77 73.06 -20.36
C THR A 514 -5.16 73.83 -21.54
N VAL A 515 -5.54 73.47 -22.77
CA VAL A 515 -6.28 74.30 -23.77
C VAL A 515 -6.01 73.83 -25.22
N ARG A 516 -7.13 73.46 -25.88
CA ARG A 516 -7.57 73.53 -27.31
C ARG A 516 -6.55 73.46 -28.46
N LEU A 517 -6.93 72.71 -29.51
CA LEU A 517 -7.35 73.25 -30.82
C LEU A 517 -7.94 72.16 -31.77
N SER A 518 -8.89 72.63 -32.59
CA SER A 518 -9.67 72.03 -33.70
C SER A 518 -10.55 70.82 -33.42
#